data_AF-A0A7Y2GVS1-F1
#
_entry.id   AF-A0A7Y2GVS1-F1
#
_cell.length_a   1.000
_cell.length_b   1.000
_cell.length_c   1.000
_cell.angle_alpha   90.00
_cell.angle_beta   90.00
_cell.angle_gamma   90.00
#
_symmetry.space_group_name_H-M   'P 1'
#
loop_
_entity.id
_entity.type
_entity.pdbx_description
1 polymer ?
#
loop_
_entity_poly.entity_id
_entity_poly.type
_entity_poly.pdbx_seq_one_letter_code
_entity_poly.pdbx_strand_id
1 'polypeptide(L)'
;MKKASAIETTSVQTGSKRKQEIFRQMLFIRRFEEKAVELYSAGKIRGFLHLYIGEEAVAVGVMQSLTPEDRIVATYREHGHALARGV
;
A
#
# COMPACT_ATOMS: atom_id res chain seq x y z
N MET A 1 -36.17 -10.11 -3.63
CA MET A 1 -34.87 -10.43 -3.01
C MET A 1 -33.90 -10.85 -4.11
N LYS A 2 -32.90 -10.02 -4.44
CA LYS A 2 -31.89 -10.36 -5.47
C LYS A 2 -30.82 -11.25 -4.83
N LYS A 3 -30.54 -12.41 -5.43
CA LYS A 3 -29.50 -13.35 -4.98
C LYS A 3 -28.13 -12.67 -5.06
N ALA A 4 -27.34 -12.76 -3.99
CA ALA A 4 -25.92 -12.43 -4.03
C ALA A 4 -25.22 -13.43 -4.96
N SER A 5 -24.64 -12.94 -6.07
CA SER A 5 -23.81 -13.76 -6.94
C SER A 5 -22.53 -14.14 -6.20
N ALA A 6 -22.18 -15.42 -6.21
CA ALA A 6 -20.91 -15.89 -5.67
C ALA A 6 -19.75 -15.13 -6.31
N ILE A 7 -18.88 -14.54 -5.50
CA ILE A 7 -17.64 -13.94 -5.96
C ILE A 7 -16.75 -15.09 -6.41
N GLU A 8 -16.53 -15.23 -7.72
CA GLU A 8 -15.56 -16.18 -8.26
C GLU A 8 -14.16 -15.75 -7.83
N THR A 9 -13.60 -16.45 -6.84
CA THR A 9 -12.22 -16.24 -6.39
C THR A 9 -11.26 -16.69 -7.48
N THR A 10 -10.91 -15.80 -8.39
CA THR A 10 -9.94 -16.06 -9.46
C THR A 10 -8.53 -16.05 -8.87
N SER A 11 -7.89 -17.22 -8.81
CA SER A 11 -6.50 -17.30 -8.37
C SER A 11 -5.58 -16.73 -9.45
N VAL A 12 -4.98 -15.56 -9.19
CA VAL A 12 -4.02 -14.95 -10.12
C VAL A 12 -2.66 -15.65 -9.98
N GLN A 13 -2.30 -16.47 -10.97
CA GLN A 13 -0.97 -17.07 -11.08
C GLN A 13 0.07 -15.96 -11.31
N THR A 14 0.88 -15.69 -10.28
CA THR A 14 1.90 -14.62 -10.31
C THR A 14 3.29 -15.24 -10.37
N GLY A 15 4.12 -14.83 -11.33
CA GLY A 15 5.50 -15.31 -11.46
C GLY A 15 6.37 -15.00 -10.23
N SER A 16 7.37 -15.84 -9.94
CA SER A 16 8.21 -15.75 -8.74
C SER A 16 8.84 -14.36 -8.54
N LYS A 17 9.43 -13.79 -9.60
CA LYS A 17 10.02 -12.44 -9.58
C LYS A 17 9.01 -11.35 -9.22
N ARG A 18 7.78 -11.46 -9.72
CA ARG A 18 6.72 -10.48 -9.44
C ARG A 18 6.24 -10.56 -7.99
N LYS A 19 6.13 -11.78 -7.43
CA LYS A 19 5.82 -11.97 -6.00
C LYS A 19 6.90 -11.33 -5.11
N GLN A 20 8.17 -11.52 -5.45
CA GLN A 20 9.29 -10.91 -4.72
C GLN A 20 9.23 -9.39 -4.77
N GLU A 21 8.94 -8.79 -5.93
CA GLU A 21 8.85 -7.34 -6.07
C GLU A 21 7.69 -6.75 -5.25
N ILE A 22 6.51 -7.37 -5.33
CA ILE A 22 5.34 -6.99 -4.52
C ILE A 22 5.68 -7.06 -3.02
N PHE A 23 6.30 -8.16 -2.58
CA PHE A 23 6.68 -8.32 -1.19
C PHE A 23 7.73 -7.29 -0.75
N ARG A 24 8.73 -7.02 -1.60
CA ARG A 24 9.76 -6.00 -1.36
C ARG A 24 9.14 -4.62 -1.21
N GLN A 25 8.17 -4.27 -2.06
CA GLN A 25 7.49 -2.98 -1.99
C GLN A 25 6.63 -2.86 -0.73
N MET A 26 5.91 -3.91 -0.32
CA MET A 26 5.16 -3.92 0.95
C MET A 26 6.10 -3.77 2.15
N LEU A 27 7.22 -4.49 2.17
CA LEU A 27 8.23 -4.37 3.22
C LEU A 27 8.83 -2.97 3.28
N PHE A 28 9.09 -2.35 2.13
CA PHE A 28 9.60 -0.99 2.07
C PHE A 28 8.62 0.00 2.75
N ILE A 29 7.33 -0.07 2.42
CA ILE A 29 6.30 0.76 3.05
C ILE A 29 6.28 0.50 4.56
N ARG A 30 6.26 -0.76 5.01
CA ARG A 30 6.28 -1.11 6.44
C ARG A 30 7.46 -0.46 7.17
N ARG A 31 8.68 -0.58 6.62
CA ARG A 31 9.90 -0.05 7.24
C ARG A 31 9.94 1.47 7.24
N PHE A 32 9.42 2.10 6.20
CA PHE A 32 9.26 3.55 6.18
C PHE A 32 8.35 4.02 7.33
N GLU A 33 7.20 3.37 7.51
CA GLU A 33 6.23 3.74 8.55
C GLU A 33 6.74 3.48 9.96
N GLU A 34 7.41 2.36 10.19
CA GLU A 34 8.08 2.09 11.47
C GLU A 34 9.12 3.18 11.78
N LYS A 35 9.88 3.62 10.77
CA LYS A 35 10.83 4.71 10.96
C LYS A 35 10.13 6.05 11.22
N ALA A 36 9.01 6.31 10.58
CA ALA A 36 8.20 7.49 10.84
C ALA A 36 7.71 7.53 12.30
N VAL A 37 7.26 6.39 12.85
CA VAL A 37 6.90 6.26 14.27
C VAL A 37 8.07 6.56 15.19
N GLU A 38 9.25 6.01 14.91
CA GLU A 38 10.45 6.27 15.71
C GLU A 38 10.78 7.77 15.75
N LEU A 39 10.76 8.42 14.59
CA LEU A 39 11.09 9.85 14.47
C LEU A 39 10.02 10.75 15.08
N TYR A 40 8.75 10.37 14.98
CA TYR A 40 7.66 11.07 15.66
C TYR A 40 7.78 10.97 17.18
N SER A 41 8.07 9.77 17.69
CA SER A 41 8.29 9.52 19.12
C SER A 41 9.52 10.29 19.65
N ALA A 42 10.54 10.47 18.81
CA ALA A 42 11.70 11.32 19.11
C ALA A 42 11.45 12.84 18.94
N GLY A 43 10.21 13.26 18.63
CA GLY A 43 9.83 14.66 18.45
C GLY A 43 10.42 15.33 17.20
N LYS A 44 10.94 14.54 16.26
CA LYS A 44 11.52 15.00 14.97
C LYS A 44 10.46 15.22 13.90
N ILE A 45 9.35 14.47 13.98
CA ILE A 45 8.13 14.71 13.21
C ILE A 45 7.09 15.30 14.17
N ARG A 46 6.32 16.29 13.73
CA ARG A 46 5.32 17.01 14.55
C ARG A 46 4.00 17.12 13.79
N GLY A 47 2.92 17.40 14.52
CA GLY A 47 1.58 17.46 13.95
C GLY A 47 0.92 16.09 13.94
N PHE A 48 0.19 15.76 12.87
CA PHE A 48 -0.47 14.47 12.73
C PHE A 48 0.40 13.49 11.95
N LEU A 49 0.41 12.23 12.39
CA LEU A 49 1.08 11.13 11.69
C LEU A 49 0.12 9.94 11.59
N HIS A 50 -0.38 9.67 10.39
CA HIS A 50 -1.27 8.54 10.13
C HIS A 50 -0.51 7.46 9.37
N LEU A 51 -0.25 6.35 10.05
CA LEU A 51 0.62 5.29 9.55
C LEU A 51 -0.12 4.37 8.59
N TYR A 52 0.53 3.88 7.55
CA TYR A 52 -0.03 2.90 6.63
C TYR A 52 0.19 1.42 7.07
N ILE A 53 0.66 1.20 8.30
CA ILE A 53 1.00 -0.14 8.84
C ILE A 53 -0.23 -1.06 8.81
N GLY A 54 -0.10 -2.19 8.12
CA GLY A 54 -1.13 -3.22 8.01
C GLY A 54 -1.98 -3.12 6.74
N GLU A 55 -1.89 -2.01 5.99
CA GLU A 55 -2.63 -1.78 4.76
C GLU A 55 -1.74 -1.89 3.50
N GLU A 56 -0.48 -2.31 3.63
CA GLU A 56 0.52 -2.24 2.54
C GLU A 56 0.09 -3.01 1.29
N ALA A 57 -0.60 -4.14 1.47
CA ALA A 57 -1.13 -4.94 0.38
C ALA A 57 -2.19 -4.19 -0.44
N VAL A 58 -2.94 -3.27 0.18
CA VAL A 58 -3.91 -2.41 -0.52
C VAL A 58 -3.17 -1.47 -1.46
N ALA A 59 -2.17 -0.74 -0.94
CA ALA A 59 -1.42 0.22 -1.73
C ALA A 59 -0.61 -0.46 -2.84
N VAL A 60 0.12 -1.54 -2.54
CA VAL A 60 0.93 -2.24 -3.55
C VAL A 60 0.02 -2.98 -4.54
N GLY A 61 -1.04 -3.61 -4.05
CA GLY A 61 -1.97 -4.40 -4.85
C GLY A 61 -2.71 -3.56 -5.88
N VAL A 62 -3.28 -2.41 -5.49
CA VAL A 62 -4.00 -1.54 -6.44
C VAL A 62 -3.08 -1.03 -7.55
N MET A 63 -1.82 -0.70 -7.22
CA MET A 63 -0.84 -0.20 -8.20
C MET A 63 -0.49 -1.23 -9.26
N GLN A 64 -0.70 -2.53 -9.01
CA GLN A 64 -0.49 -3.57 -10.02
C GLN A 64 -1.50 -3.51 -11.17
N SER A 65 -2.60 -2.78 -11.00
CA SER A 65 -3.70 -2.67 -11.96
C SER A 65 -3.81 -1.29 -12.58
N LEU A 66 -3.02 -0.32 -12.13
CA LEU A 66 -3.02 1.06 -12.62
C LEU A 66 -1.90 1.28 -13.63
N THR A 67 -2.09 2.23 -14.54
CA THR A 67 -1.04 2.74 -15.43
C THR A 67 -0.45 4.04 -14.88
N PRO A 68 0.72 4.49 -15.39
CA PRO A 68 1.30 5.77 -14.98
C PRO A 68 0.39 6.98 -15.19
N GLU A 69 -0.57 6.90 -16.12
CA GLU A 69 -1.51 7.97 -16.47
C GLU A 69 -2.70 8.06 -15.48
N ASP A 70 -2.99 6.98 -14.74
CA ASP A 70 -4.12 6.94 -13.82
C ASP A 70 -3.90 7.85 -12.61
N ARG A 71 -4.89 8.66 -12.27
CA ARG A 71 -4.82 9.55 -11.10
C ARG A 71 -5.32 8.85 -9.84
N ILE A 72 -4.61 9.04 -8.74
CA ILE A 72 -4.98 8.51 -7.43
C ILE A 72 -5.39 9.66 -6.53
N VAL A 73 -6.54 9.49 -5.88
CA VAL A 73 -6.97 10.33 -4.77
C VAL A 73 -6.91 9.49 -3.51
N ALA A 74 -6.20 9.99 -2.50
CA ALA A 74 -6.07 9.34 -1.20
C ALA A 74 -6.58 10.27 -0.09
N THR A 75 -6.82 9.70 1.09
CA THR A 75 -7.20 10.43 2.30
C THR A 75 -5.94 10.86 3.06
N TYR A 76 -6.03 11.05 4.38
CA TYR A 76 -4.90 11.41 5.26
C TYR A 76 -4.04 10.21 5.70
N ARG A 77 -4.32 9.00 5.19
CA ARG A 77 -3.51 7.79 5.38
C ARG A 77 -2.98 7.33 4.01
N GLU A 78 -2.07 8.09 3.44
CA GLU A 78 -1.71 8.00 2.02
C GLU A 78 -0.25 7.63 1.74
N HIS A 79 0.61 7.60 2.75
CA HIS A 79 2.05 7.35 2.56
C HIS A 79 2.31 6.09 1.73
N GLY A 80 1.62 4.98 2.03
CA GLY A 80 1.78 3.73 1.28
C GLY A 80 1.46 3.88 -0.20
N HIS A 81 0.40 4.63 -0.56
CA HIS A 81 0.06 4.90 -1.96
C HIS A 81 1.11 5.79 -2.63
N ALA A 82 1.58 6.84 -1.95
CA ALA A 82 2.61 7.74 -2.48
C ALA A 82 3.94 6.99 -2.73
N LEU A 83 4.40 6.20 -1.75
CA LEU A 83 5.62 5.39 -1.85
C LEU A 83 5.49 4.32 -2.94
N ALA A 84 4.33 3.66 -3.05
CA ALA A 84 4.10 2.68 -4.11
C ALA A 84 4.08 3.32 -5.51
N ARG A 85 3.77 4.62 -5.60
CA ARG A 85 3.78 5.42 -6.83
C ARG A 85 5.14 6.05 -7.16
N GLY A 86 6.15 5.84 -6.31
CA GLY A 86 7.53 6.25 -6.57
C GLY A 86 7.87 7.69 -6.17
N VAL A 87 7.14 8.26 -5.21
CA VAL A 87 7.51 9.52 -4.53
C VAL A 87 8.74 9.31 -3.64
#